data_AF-A0A9X9A320-F1
#
_entry.id   AF-A0A9X9A320-F1
#
_cell.length_a   1.000
_cell.length_b   1.000
_cell.length_c   1.000
_cell.angle_alpha   90.00
_cell.angle_beta   90.00
_cell.angle_gamma   90.00
#
_symmetry.space_group_name_H-M   'P 1'
#
loop_
_entity.id
_entity.type
_entity.pdbx_description
1 polymer ?
#
loop_
_entity_poly.entity_id
_entity_poly.type
_entity_poly.pdbx_seq_one_letter_code
_entity_poly.pdbx_strand_id
1 'polypeptide(L)' 'VKDYIETHTKGTVDYADLYAYPSLTMVEKVEGRIILAIAVKFENVRLIDNITLTVK' A
#
# COMPACT_ATOMS: atom_id res chain seq x y z
N VAL A 1 -5.33 -7.57 -1.11
CA VAL A 1 -4.69 -7.05 0.12
C VAL A 1 -5.73 -6.45 1.06
N LYS A 2 -6.57 -5.53 0.58
CA LYS A 2 -7.66 -4.94 1.37
C LYS A 2 -8.50 -5.98 2.12
N ASP A 3 -9.13 -6.90 1.37
CA ASP A 3 -10.00 -7.94 1.93
C ASP A 3 -9.29 -8.80 2.97
N TYR A 4 -8.00 -9.11 2.75
CA TYR A 4 -7.21 -9.89 3.69
C TYR A 4 -7.06 -9.16 5.03
N ILE A 5 -6.71 -7.87 5.00
CA ILE A 5 -6.55 -7.07 6.22
C ILE A 5 -7.88 -6.87 6.94
N GLU A 6 -8.94 -6.56 6.21
CA GLU A 6 -10.27 -6.34 6.80
C GLU A 6 -10.89 -7.63 7.37
N THR A 7 -10.54 -8.80 6.81
CA THR A 7 -10.99 -10.11 7.33
C THR A 7 -10.19 -10.56 8.56
N HIS A 8 -8.89 -10.25 8.62
CA HIS A 8 -7.99 -10.77 9.67
C HIS A 8 -7.67 -9.74 10.76
N THR A 9 -8.10 -8.51 10.61
CA THR A 9 -7.89 -7.43 11.58
C THR A 9 -9.17 -6.64 11.80
N LYS A 10 -9.19 -5.81 12.84
CA LYS A 10 -10.27 -4.83 13.06
C LYS A 10 -10.01 -3.48 12.36
N GLY A 11 -9.03 -3.42 11.48
CA GLY A 11 -8.65 -2.21 10.76
C GLY A 11 -9.44 -2.06 9.47
N THR A 12 -9.79 -0.82 9.12
CA THR A 12 -10.35 -0.46 7.81
C THR A 12 -9.22 0.06 6.92
N VAL A 13 -9.17 -0.38 5.67
CA VAL A 13 -8.10 0.04 4.75
C VAL A 13 -8.49 1.36 4.10
N ASP A 14 -7.72 2.41 4.37
CA ASP A 14 -7.91 3.75 3.79
C ASP A 14 -7.48 3.75 2.31
N TYR A 15 -6.30 3.21 2.03
CA TYR A 15 -5.79 2.99 0.67
C TYR A 15 -4.75 1.86 0.67
N ALA A 16 -4.58 1.23 -0.48
CA ALA A 16 -3.53 0.26 -0.75
C ALA A 16 -3.13 0.36 -2.22
N ASP A 17 -2.13 1.19 -2.52
CA ASP A 17 -1.83 1.66 -3.87
C ASP A 17 -0.38 1.42 -4.26
N LEU A 18 -0.15 1.30 -5.57
CA LEU A 18 1.18 1.17 -6.16
C LEU A 18 1.60 2.48 -6.82
N TYR A 19 2.84 2.88 -6.54
CA TYR A 19 3.46 4.05 -7.15
C TYR A 19 4.87 3.71 -7.63
N ALA A 20 5.34 4.44 -8.64
CA ALA A 20 6.74 4.43 -9.02
C ALA A 20 7.55 5.07 -7.89
N TYR A 21 8.76 4.56 -7.64
CA TYR A 21 9.61 5.06 -6.57
C TYR A 21 10.99 5.44 -7.13
N PRO A 22 11.49 6.66 -6.87
CA PRO A 22 11.06 7.60 -5.83
C PRO A 22 10.03 8.66 -6.27
N SER A 23 9.57 8.65 -7.51
CA SER A 23 8.72 9.74 -8.06
C SER A 23 7.32 9.82 -7.44
N LEU A 24 6.85 8.75 -6.81
CA LEU A 24 5.49 8.61 -6.25
C LEU A 24 4.37 8.88 -7.28
N THR A 25 4.66 8.58 -8.54
CA THR A 25 3.69 8.70 -9.64
C THR A 25 2.94 7.39 -9.81
N MET A 26 1.67 7.47 -10.23
CA MET A 26 0.85 6.29 -10.50
C MET A 26 1.52 5.43 -11.59
N VAL A 27 1.52 4.11 -11.39
CA VAL A 27 2.08 3.16 -12.35
C VAL A 27 0.99 2.55 -13.21
N GLU A 28 1.18 2.58 -14.52
CA GLU A 28 0.31 1.87 -15.47
C GLU A 28 0.73 0.40 -15.62
N LYS A 29 2.04 0.13 -15.44
CA LYS A 29 2.64 -1.21 -15.47
C LYS A 29 3.57 -1.39 -14.29
N VAL A 30 3.57 -2.61 -13.75
CA VAL A 30 4.43 -2.99 -12.62
C VAL A 30 5.82 -3.30 -13.16
N GLU A 31 6.62 -2.25 -13.37
CA GLU A 31 7.99 -2.34 -13.90
C GLU A 31 8.93 -1.38 -13.17
N GLY A 32 10.22 -1.71 -13.12
CA GLY A 32 11.22 -0.89 -12.46
C GLY A 32 11.05 -0.85 -10.94
N ARG A 33 11.46 0.26 -10.32
CA ARG A 33 11.37 0.43 -8.86
C ARG A 33 10.02 1.03 -8.48
N ILE A 34 9.28 0.29 -7.66
CA ILE A 34 7.94 0.65 -7.21
C ILE A 34 7.81 0.54 -5.70
N ILE A 35 6.78 1.18 -5.16
CA ILE A 35 6.40 1.14 -3.74
C ILE A 35 4.92 0.75 -3.65
N LEU A 36 4.63 -0.27 -2.84
CA LEU A 36 3.29 -0.57 -2.37
C LEU A 36 3.11 0.15 -1.04
N ALA A 37 2.23 1.15 -1.01
CA ALA A 37 1.93 1.91 0.19
C ALA A 37 0.53 1.57 0.69
N ILE A 38 0.39 1.36 1.99
CA ILE A 38 -0.89 1.07 2.63
C ILE A 38 -1.11 1.95 3.85
N ALA A 39 -2.36 2.33 4.06
CA ALA A 39 -2.82 2.94 5.29
C ALA A 39 -4.02 2.17 5.85
N VAL A 40 -3.96 1.84 7.14
CA VAL A 40 -5.02 1.11 7.84
C VAL A 40 -5.43 1.92 9.06
N LYS A 41 -6.72 2.24 9.14
CA LYS A 41 -7.33 2.94 10.26
C LYS A 41 -7.94 1.93 11.24
N PHE A 42 -7.46 1.99 12.47
CA PHE A 42 -8.09 1.40 13.66
C PHE A 42 -8.86 2.50 14.39
N GLU A 43 -9.61 2.13 15.44
CA GLU A 43 -10.52 3.02 16.18
C GLU A 43 -9.97 4.45 16.36
N ASN A 44 -8.80 4.57 17.00
CA ASN A 44 -8.19 5.87 17.33
C ASN A 44 -6.81 6.07 16.68
N VAL A 45 -6.34 5.13 15.85
CA VAL A 45 -4.97 5.14 15.32
C VAL A 45 -4.99 4.83 13.83
N ARG A 46 -4.21 5.59 13.07
CA ARG A 46 -3.95 5.33 11.65
C ARG A 46 -2.52 4.85 11.49
N LEU A 47 -2.36 3.59 11.06
CA LEU A 47 -1.05 2.99 10.79
C LEU A 47 -0.76 3.10 9.29
N ILE A 48 0.51 3.33 8.96
CA ILE A 48 1.01 3.28 7.59
C ILE A 48 2.12 2.25 7.51
N ASP A 49 2.19 1.56 6.39
CA ASP A 49 3.30 0.69 6.07
C ASP A 49 3.57 0.76 4.56
N ASN A 50 4.77 0.41 4.14
CA ASN A 50 5.11 0.34 2.74
C ASN A 50 6.21 -0.69 2.47
N ILE A 51 6.19 -1.25 1.26
CA ILE A 51 7.26 -2.12 0.78
C ILE A 51 7.72 -1.59 -0.57
N THR A 52 9.03 -1.35 -0.70
CA THR A 52 9.64 -1.03 -1.99
C THR A 52 10.16 -2.30 -2.64
N LEU A 53 9.88 -2.47 -3.93
CA LEU A 53 10.32 -3.61 -4.73
C LEU A 53 10.85 -3.13 -6.08
N THR A 54 11.77 -3.91 -6.66
CA THR A 54 12.28 -3.68 -8.01
C THR A 54 11.88 -4.86 -8.88
N VAL A 55 11.09 -4.59 -9.92
CA VAL A 55 10.59 -5.57 -10.87
C VAL A 55 11.35 -5.39 -12.19
N LYS A 56 11.83 -6.50 -12.74
CA LYS A 56 12.56 -6.55 -14.01
C LYS A 56 11.62 -6.76 -15.18
#